data_AF-A8YTR4-F1
#
_entry.id   AF-A8YTR4-F1
#
_cell.length_a   1.000
_cell.length_b   1.000
_cell.length_c   1.000
_cell.angle_alpha   90.00
_cell.angle_beta   90.00
_cell.angle_gamma   90.00
#
_symmetry.space_group_name_H-M   'P 1'
#
loop_
_entity.id
_entity.type
_entity.pdbx_description
1 polymer ?
#
loop_
_entity_poly.entity_id
_entity_poly.type
_entity_poly.pdbx_seq_one_letter_code
_entity_poly.pdbx_strand_id
1 'polypeptide(L)'
;MSKLSKQDKIDIYNSWKNYGKSVEQLGREYNVTSGNLRYVLSLMERYGVKVLDKPYENYATEFKEKAIKRVLFAHESARRVSLELGLSNGGQIHNWIRKYKEDGYNVINHKKGRPTHEEQRQADRGASKADKRPKTEELKTYCRERVCKKIERLSLPKNQKPTAQEIATTVTQLRQELHVTVKFVLDTINANPDLPHLSRSNYYYTLTKDDKNLKNEKVMKRIKEIFEEHRHRYGYRRITAQLHREGMRVNHKRVKRLMVKMHLYAITIRRRFKYSSYKGTIGKIKSNLIKRHFAAIIPDRHWYSDITEFHLNGEKLYLSPVMDGCSQEIVAYTLSRHPVLKQVMDMLDLAYKKHPALNGLIFHTDQGWQYQHAAFQAWLKNHGVSQSMSRKGNSLDDGLMEGFFGILKREMFYGFEKTFKTMDELEQAIKEYIHYYNHDRIKTVLKNHTPIEYRNMVLNKAVQ
;
A
#
# COMPACT_ATOMS: atom_id res chain seq x y z
N MET A 1 -25.91 -39.81 -1.80
CA MET A 1 -25.57 -41.20 -2.18
C MET A 1 -26.45 -42.25 -1.49
N SER A 2 -27.27 -41.90 -0.51
CA SER A 2 -28.29 -42.78 0.09
C SER A 2 -29.51 -43.06 -0.80
N LYS A 3 -29.57 -42.48 -2.00
CA LYS A 3 -30.71 -42.59 -2.92
C LYS A 3 -30.55 -43.63 -4.03
N LEU A 4 -29.34 -44.15 -4.28
CA LEU A 4 -29.10 -45.16 -5.32
C LEU A 4 -28.91 -46.53 -4.69
N SER A 5 -29.62 -47.51 -5.23
CA SER A 5 -29.48 -48.93 -4.88
C SER A 5 -28.09 -49.45 -5.29
N LYS A 6 -27.71 -50.64 -4.79
CA LYS A 6 -26.48 -51.31 -5.25
C LYS A 6 -26.57 -51.63 -6.74
N GLN A 7 -27.74 -52.06 -7.19
CA GLN A 7 -27.99 -52.42 -8.58
C GLN A 7 -27.85 -51.20 -9.49
N ASP A 8 -28.44 -50.06 -9.12
CA ASP A 8 -28.34 -48.82 -9.90
C ASP A 8 -26.88 -48.41 -10.11
N LYS A 9 -26.02 -48.58 -9.10
CA LYS A 9 -24.58 -48.26 -9.21
C LYS A 9 -23.84 -49.20 -10.17
N ILE A 10 -24.23 -50.47 -10.21
CA ILE A 10 -23.69 -51.46 -11.16
C ILE A 10 -24.15 -51.13 -12.58
N ASP A 11 -25.42 -50.79 -12.75
CA ASP A 11 -26.00 -50.45 -14.06
C ASP A 11 -25.40 -49.16 -14.61
N ILE A 12 -25.20 -48.14 -13.76
CA ILE A 12 -24.48 -46.91 -14.10
C ILE A 12 -23.03 -47.22 -14.50
N TYR A 13 -22.33 -48.09 -13.76
CA TYR A 13 -20.95 -48.46 -14.07
C TYR A 13 -20.83 -49.20 -15.41
N ASN A 14 -21.73 -50.14 -15.68
CA ASN A 14 -21.78 -50.86 -16.96
C ASN A 14 -22.14 -49.92 -18.11
N SER A 15 -23.13 -49.03 -17.91
CA SER A 15 -23.54 -48.01 -18.89
C SER A 15 -22.42 -47.02 -19.24
N TRP A 16 -21.62 -46.64 -18.25
CA TRP A 16 -20.46 -45.78 -18.45
C TRP A 16 -19.30 -46.51 -19.13
N LYS A 17 -18.98 -47.73 -18.68
CA LYS A 17 -17.80 -48.49 -19.11
C LYS A 17 -17.97 -49.19 -20.46
N ASN A 18 -19.14 -49.78 -20.70
CA ASN A 18 -19.37 -50.65 -21.86
C ASN A 18 -20.20 -49.97 -22.95
N TYR A 19 -21.06 -49.01 -22.58
CA TYR A 19 -21.98 -48.33 -23.50
C TYR A 19 -21.62 -46.86 -23.77
N GLY A 20 -20.50 -46.38 -23.25
CA GLY A 20 -19.95 -45.05 -23.55
C GLY A 20 -20.81 -43.85 -23.11
N LYS A 21 -21.81 -44.05 -22.24
CA LYS A 21 -22.65 -42.95 -21.73
C LYS A 21 -21.80 -41.97 -20.90
N SER A 22 -21.98 -40.67 -21.12
CA SER A 22 -21.29 -39.64 -20.35
C SER A 22 -21.79 -39.56 -18.90
N VAL A 23 -20.94 -39.11 -17.98
CA VAL A 23 -21.30 -38.99 -16.56
C VAL A 23 -22.38 -37.92 -16.34
N GLU A 24 -22.42 -36.92 -17.22
CA GLU A 24 -23.42 -35.85 -17.27
C GLU A 24 -24.79 -36.36 -17.75
N GLN A 25 -24.80 -37.35 -18.65
CA GLN A 25 -26.03 -38.02 -19.09
C GLN A 25 -26.58 -38.93 -17.99
N LEU A 26 -25.72 -39.77 -17.40
CA LEU A 26 -26.09 -40.65 -16.28
C LEU A 26 -26.53 -39.87 -15.03
N GLY A 27 -25.93 -38.71 -14.79
CA GLY A 27 -26.34 -37.81 -13.71
C GLY A 27 -27.76 -37.27 -13.87
N ARG A 28 -28.18 -36.98 -15.11
CA ARG A 28 -29.55 -36.55 -15.42
C ARG A 28 -30.54 -37.72 -15.32
N GLU A 29 -30.17 -38.88 -15.87
CA GLU A 29 -30.99 -40.10 -15.90
C GLU A 29 -31.34 -40.59 -14.49
N TYR A 30 -30.37 -40.59 -13.57
CA TYR A 30 -30.54 -41.08 -12.20
C TYR A 30 -30.76 -39.97 -11.16
N ASN A 31 -30.89 -38.71 -11.60
CA ASN A 31 -31.04 -37.53 -10.73
C ASN A 31 -29.96 -37.44 -9.61
N VAL A 32 -28.69 -37.60 -10.00
CA VAL A 32 -27.53 -37.54 -9.10
C VAL A 32 -26.48 -36.58 -9.62
N THR A 33 -25.81 -35.86 -8.71
CA THR A 33 -24.73 -34.95 -9.07
C THR A 33 -23.56 -35.71 -9.72
N SER A 34 -23.15 -35.24 -10.89
CA SER A 34 -22.05 -35.80 -11.69
C SER A 34 -20.73 -35.93 -10.89
N GLY A 35 -20.46 -35.00 -9.97
CA GLY A 35 -19.29 -35.08 -9.08
C GLY A 35 -19.25 -36.31 -8.18
N ASN A 36 -20.41 -36.78 -7.70
CA ASN A 36 -20.53 -38.00 -6.88
C ASN A 36 -20.46 -39.26 -7.74
N LEU A 37 -21.07 -39.24 -8.93
CA LEU A 37 -20.98 -40.35 -9.88
C LEU A 37 -19.54 -40.60 -10.31
N ARG A 38 -18.79 -39.55 -10.70
CA ARG A 38 -17.35 -39.68 -11.02
C ARG A 38 -16.57 -40.33 -9.89
N TYR A 39 -16.86 -39.98 -8.63
CA TYR A 39 -16.17 -40.57 -7.48
C TYR A 39 -16.44 -42.07 -7.36
N VAL A 40 -17.71 -42.50 -7.49
CA VAL A 40 -18.07 -43.93 -7.40
C VAL A 40 -17.53 -44.73 -8.57
N LEU A 41 -17.60 -44.19 -9.79
CA LEU A 41 -17.04 -44.85 -10.97
C LEU A 41 -15.54 -45.08 -10.81
N SER A 42 -14.78 -44.07 -10.36
CA SER A 42 -13.34 -44.22 -10.05
C SER A 42 -13.06 -45.20 -8.91
N LEU A 43 -13.97 -45.30 -7.92
CA LEU A 43 -13.84 -46.25 -6.82
C LEU A 43 -14.04 -47.70 -7.31
N MET A 44 -15.05 -47.91 -8.16
CA MET A 44 -15.38 -49.21 -8.75
C MET A 44 -14.35 -49.65 -9.80
N GLU A 45 -13.77 -48.70 -10.54
CA GLU A 45 -12.66 -48.96 -11.46
C GLU A 45 -11.41 -49.45 -10.71
N ARG A 46 -11.13 -48.90 -9.53
CA ARG A 46 -9.93 -49.24 -8.75
C ARG A 46 -10.04 -50.51 -7.90
N TYR A 47 -11.21 -50.77 -7.30
CA TYR A 47 -11.40 -51.88 -6.35
C TYR A 47 -12.44 -52.92 -6.81
N GLY A 48 -13.00 -52.75 -8.00
CA GLY A 48 -14.10 -53.55 -8.49
C GLY A 48 -15.42 -53.29 -7.78
N VAL A 49 -16.46 -54.03 -8.18
CA VAL A 49 -17.83 -53.91 -7.64
C VAL A 49 -17.91 -54.25 -6.14
N LYS A 50 -16.98 -55.08 -5.64
CA LYS A 50 -16.89 -55.50 -4.24
C LYS A 50 -16.72 -54.33 -3.25
N VAL A 51 -16.26 -53.17 -3.72
CA VAL A 51 -16.14 -51.97 -2.86
C VAL A 51 -17.48 -51.43 -2.38
N LEU A 52 -18.57 -51.75 -3.11
CA LEU A 52 -19.93 -51.36 -2.74
C LEU A 52 -20.50 -52.17 -1.57
N ASP A 53 -19.88 -53.30 -1.23
CA ASP A 53 -20.30 -54.20 -0.15
C ASP A 53 -19.69 -53.86 1.21
N LYS A 54 -18.83 -52.84 1.28
CA LYS A 54 -18.22 -52.42 2.54
C LYS A 54 -19.30 -51.85 3.48
N PRO A 55 -19.49 -52.41 4.68
CA PRO A 55 -20.41 -51.85 5.67
C PRO A 55 -19.95 -50.46 6.11
N TYR A 56 -20.82 -49.72 6.81
CA TYR A 56 -20.44 -48.45 7.42
C TYR A 56 -19.45 -48.72 8.57
N GLU A 57 -18.17 -48.79 8.24
CA GLU A 57 -17.11 -49.11 9.20
C GLU A 57 -16.80 -47.92 10.11
N ASN A 58 -16.73 -48.21 11.41
CA ASN A 58 -16.09 -47.33 12.37
C ASN A 58 -14.57 -47.46 12.20
N TYR A 59 -13.98 -46.66 11.30
CA TYR A 59 -12.54 -46.65 11.11
C TYR A 59 -11.81 -46.33 12.43
N ALA A 60 -10.76 -47.12 12.71
CA ALA A 60 -9.91 -46.96 13.88
C ALA A 60 -9.26 -45.56 13.95
N THR A 61 -8.89 -45.15 15.15
CA THR A 61 -8.28 -43.84 15.43
C THR A 61 -7.02 -43.59 14.62
N GLU A 62 -6.12 -44.57 14.63
CA GLU A 62 -4.84 -44.52 13.91
C GLU A 62 -5.05 -44.39 12.40
N PHE A 63 -6.06 -45.07 11.86
CA PHE A 63 -6.41 -45.01 10.44
C PHE A 63 -6.85 -43.61 10.03
N LYS A 64 -7.73 -42.97 10.81
CA LYS A 64 -8.20 -41.60 10.56
C LYS A 64 -7.05 -40.60 10.66
N GLU A 65 -6.17 -40.77 11.65
CA GLU A 65 -5.02 -39.89 11.85
C GLU A 65 -4.05 -39.97 10.67
N LYS A 66 -3.72 -41.19 10.20
CA LYS A 66 -2.86 -41.39 9.03
C LYS A 66 -3.45 -40.72 7.78
N ALA A 67 -4.76 -40.85 7.56
CA ALA A 67 -5.44 -40.20 6.44
C ALA A 67 -5.39 -38.65 6.53
N ILE A 68 -5.62 -38.09 7.72
CA ILE A 68 -5.55 -36.63 7.96
C ILE A 68 -4.13 -36.11 7.73
N LYS A 69 -3.11 -36.83 8.22
CA LYS A 69 -1.71 -36.42 8.09
C LYS A 69 -1.28 -36.29 6.62
N ARG A 70 -1.70 -37.21 5.76
CA ARG A 70 -1.42 -37.16 4.31
C ARG A 70 -1.96 -35.90 3.64
N VAL A 71 -3.15 -35.44 4.04
CA VAL A 71 -3.76 -34.25 3.44
C VAL A 71 -3.20 -32.95 4.04
N LEU A 72 -3.01 -32.90 5.35
CA LEU A 72 -2.59 -31.67 6.04
C LEU A 72 -1.09 -31.40 5.97
N PHE A 73 -0.26 -32.45 6.01
CA PHE A 73 1.20 -32.31 6.06
C PHE A 73 1.91 -32.73 4.77
N ALA A 74 1.38 -33.71 4.04
CA ALA A 74 1.94 -34.12 2.74
C ALA A 74 1.25 -33.43 1.54
N HIS A 75 0.35 -32.47 1.80
CA HIS A 75 -0.37 -31.66 0.80
C HIS A 75 -1.10 -32.47 -0.29
N GLU A 76 -1.48 -33.71 0.01
CA GLU A 76 -2.20 -34.55 -0.95
C GLU A 76 -3.67 -34.13 -1.09
N SER A 77 -4.24 -34.30 -2.29
CA SER A 77 -5.65 -34.05 -2.53
C SER A 77 -6.52 -34.98 -1.68
N ALA A 78 -7.40 -34.40 -0.86
CA ALA A 78 -8.34 -35.16 -0.02
C ALA A 78 -9.18 -36.16 -0.83
N ARG A 79 -9.55 -35.81 -2.06
CA ARG A 79 -10.28 -36.69 -2.97
C ARG A 79 -9.42 -37.88 -3.41
N ARG A 80 -8.14 -37.67 -3.68
CA ARG A 80 -7.18 -38.73 -4.06
C ARG A 80 -6.93 -39.68 -2.90
N VAL A 81 -6.66 -39.15 -1.71
CA VAL A 81 -6.47 -39.95 -0.49
C VAL A 81 -7.73 -40.75 -0.17
N SER A 82 -8.92 -40.17 -0.37
CA SER A 82 -10.20 -40.85 -0.17
C SER A 82 -10.39 -42.03 -1.13
N LEU A 83 -10.00 -41.87 -2.40
CA LEU A 83 -10.02 -42.94 -3.39
C LEU A 83 -9.00 -44.04 -3.04
N GLU A 84 -7.77 -43.70 -2.66
CA GLU A 84 -6.73 -44.68 -2.29
C GLU A 84 -7.04 -45.47 -1.03
N LEU A 85 -7.77 -44.87 -0.08
CA LEU A 85 -8.22 -45.56 1.13
C LEU A 85 -9.53 -46.32 0.93
N GLY A 86 -10.11 -46.27 -0.28
CA GLY A 86 -11.35 -46.96 -0.61
C GLY A 86 -12.55 -46.51 0.23
N LEU A 87 -12.62 -45.21 0.58
CA LEU A 87 -13.69 -44.66 1.39
C LEU A 87 -14.98 -44.54 0.58
N SER A 88 -16.11 -44.91 1.19
CA SER A 88 -17.42 -44.94 0.52
C SER A 88 -17.96 -43.55 0.15
N ASN A 89 -17.46 -42.48 0.78
CA ASN A 89 -17.84 -41.11 0.47
C ASN A 89 -16.63 -40.16 0.43
N GLY A 90 -16.41 -39.52 -0.72
CA GLY A 90 -15.32 -38.55 -0.94
C GLY A 90 -15.30 -37.35 0.01
N GLY A 91 -16.41 -37.07 0.70
CA GLY A 91 -16.50 -36.03 1.74
C GLY A 91 -16.06 -36.47 3.14
N GLN A 92 -15.79 -37.76 3.38
CA GLN A 92 -15.44 -38.26 4.72
C GLN A 92 -14.14 -37.65 5.26
N ILE A 93 -13.11 -37.54 4.43
CA ILE A 93 -11.83 -36.94 4.82
C ILE A 93 -11.98 -35.46 5.18
N HIS A 94 -12.78 -34.70 4.41
CA HIS A 94 -13.07 -33.30 4.74
C HIS A 94 -13.78 -33.16 6.09
N ASN A 95 -14.68 -34.07 6.41
CA ASN A 95 -15.36 -34.09 7.71
C ASN A 95 -14.39 -34.45 8.85
N TRP A 96 -13.45 -35.38 8.64
CA TRP A 96 -12.42 -35.72 9.61
C TRP A 96 -11.46 -34.56 9.84
N ILE A 97 -10.99 -33.89 8.78
CA ILE A 97 -10.12 -32.71 8.87
C ILE A 97 -10.82 -31.56 9.59
N ARG A 98 -12.11 -31.32 9.29
CA ARG A 98 -12.90 -30.28 9.95
C ARG A 98 -12.95 -30.52 11.46
N LYS A 99 -13.35 -31.73 11.87
CA LYS A 99 -13.41 -32.15 13.28
C LYS A 99 -12.04 -32.08 13.95
N TYR A 100 -10.98 -32.50 13.26
CA TYR A 100 -9.61 -32.40 13.76
C TYR A 100 -9.17 -30.95 13.99
N LYS A 101 -9.52 -30.03 13.08
CA LYS A 101 -9.23 -28.60 13.24
C LYS A 101 -10.03 -27.93 14.35
N GLU A 102 -11.28 -28.36 14.56
CA GLU A 102 -12.19 -27.82 15.57
C GLU A 102 -11.83 -28.29 16.99
N ASP A 103 -11.50 -29.57 17.17
CA ASP A 103 -11.46 -30.22 18.50
C ASP A 103 -10.16 -31.00 18.81
N GLY A 104 -9.20 -31.09 17.88
CA GLY A 104 -7.92 -31.79 18.09
C GLY A 104 -8.03 -33.33 18.18
N TYR A 105 -7.12 -33.96 18.94
CA TYR A 105 -6.97 -35.42 19.04
C TYR A 105 -8.15 -36.17 19.69
N ASN A 106 -9.11 -35.48 20.32
CA ASN A 106 -10.14 -36.11 21.16
C ASN A 106 -11.45 -36.51 20.44
N VAL A 107 -11.55 -36.42 19.10
CA VAL A 107 -12.85 -36.53 18.38
C VAL A 107 -13.01 -37.81 17.55
N ILE A 108 -12.30 -38.88 17.87
CA ILE A 108 -12.45 -40.15 17.15
C ILE A 108 -13.45 -41.12 17.82
N ASN A 109 -14.12 -40.71 18.91
CA ASN A 109 -14.99 -41.58 19.72
C ASN A 109 -16.47 -41.17 19.86
N HIS A 110 -17.06 -40.41 18.93
CA HIS A 110 -18.52 -40.26 18.96
C HIS A 110 -19.21 -41.48 18.35
N LYS A 111 -19.69 -42.41 19.20
CA LYS A 111 -20.73 -43.38 18.82
C LYS A 111 -21.97 -42.59 18.42
N LYS A 112 -22.43 -42.78 17.18
CA LYS A 112 -23.61 -42.10 16.66
C LYS A 112 -24.85 -42.90 17.10
N GLY A 113 -25.61 -42.37 18.06
CA GLY A 113 -26.90 -42.90 18.50
C GLY A 113 -27.85 -41.76 18.84
N ARG A 114 -29.14 -41.92 18.53
CA ARG A 114 -30.22 -40.99 18.88
C ARG A 114 -30.42 -41.08 20.41
N PRO A 115 -30.50 -39.97 21.17
CA PRO A 115 -30.88 -40.07 22.57
C PRO A 115 -32.35 -40.46 22.64
N THR A 116 -32.64 -41.59 23.29
CA THR A 116 -34.01 -41.98 23.63
C THR A 116 -34.52 -40.96 24.65
N HIS A 117 -35.63 -40.32 24.32
CA HIS A 117 -36.28 -39.33 25.17
C HIS A 117 -37.40 -40.06 25.91
N GLU A 118 -37.20 -40.34 27.21
CA GLU A 118 -38.30 -40.40 28.19
C GLU A 118 -37.74 -40.55 29.62
N GLU A 119 -38.01 -39.49 30.38
CA GLU A 119 -38.40 -39.46 31.78
C GLU A 119 -37.47 -40.00 32.89
N GLN A 120 -37.01 -39.03 33.68
CA GLN A 120 -36.55 -39.23 35.05
C GLN A 120 -37.70 -39.80 35.89
N ARG A 121 -37.54 -40.97 36.49
CA ARG A 121 -37.32 -41.12 37.95
C ARG A 121 -37.53 -42.55 38.45
N GLN A 122 -36.47 -43.02 39.13
CA GLN A 122 -36.47 -43.71 40.42
C GLN A 122 -36.74 -45.22 40.48
N ALA A 123 -36.08 -45.81 41.49
CA ALA A 123 -35.84 -47.22 41.79
C ALA A 123 -34.88 -47.91 40.79
N ASP A 124 -33.64 -48.25 41.12
CA ASP A 124 -33.24 -48.95 42.34
C ASP A 124 -31.87 -48.53 42.89
N ARG A 125 -31.83 -48.47 44.22
CA ARG A 125 -30.63 -48.32 45.04
C ARG A 125 -30.01 -49.70 45.23
N GLY A 126 -28.68 -49.81 45.19
CA GLY A 126 -28.04 -50.97 45.81
C GLY A 126 -26.63 -51.29 45.35
N ALA A 127 -25.65 -50.71 46.05
CA ALA A 127 -24.35 -51.31 46.33
C ALA A 127 -23.43 -51.74 45.16
N SER A 128 -22.45 -50.87 44.87
CA SER A 128 -21.05 -51.28 44.80
C SER A 128 -20.14 -50.06 44.98
N LYS A 129 -19.53 -49.97 46.17
CA LYS A 129 -18.45 -49.04 46.49
C LYS A 129 -17.22 -49.40 45.65
N ALA A 130 -16.54 -48.38 45.12
CA ALA A 130 -15.12 -48.10 45.35
C ALA A 130 -14.44 -47.49 44.11
N ASP A 131 -14.02 -46.25 44.30
CA ASP A 131 -12.84 -45.61 43.74
C ASP A 131 -12.74 -45.21 42.25
N LYS A 132 -12.20 -43.99 42.06
CA LYS A 132 -11.82 -43.27 40.83
C LYS A 132 -12.87 -42.40 40.13
N ARG A 133 -13.06 -41.15 40.61
CA ARG A 133 -13.00 -39.91 39.77
C ARG A 133 -13.23 -38.61 40.57
N PRO A 134 -12.14 -37.83 40.79
CA PRO A 134 -12.21 -36.37 40.76
C PRO A 134 -11.11 -35.87 39.80
N LYS A 135 -11.40 -35.72 38.50
CA LYS A 135 -10.40 -35.20 37.53
C LYS A 135 -10.96 -34.24 36.47
N THR A 136 -12.25 -33.88 36.53
CA THR A 136 -12.86 -33.08 35.46
C THR A 136 -13.21 -31.66 35.86
N GLU A 137 -13.55 -31.39 37.12
CA GLU A 137 -13.96 -30.04 37.55
C GLU A 137 -12.82 -29.24 38.18
N GLU A 138 -12.00 -29.86 39.06
CA GLU A 138 -10.78 -29.24 39.61
C GLU A 138 -9.81 -28.80 38.51
N LEU A 139 -9.63 -29.62 37.48
CA LEU A 139 -8.78 -29.31 36.33
C LEU A 139 -9.33 -28.11 35.52
N LYS A 140 -10.66 -28.01 35.35
CA LYS A 140 -11.28 -26.85 34.69
C LYS A 140 -11.11 -25.59 35.53
N THR A 141 -11.25 -25.67 36.84
CA THR A 141 -11.05 -24.54 37.75
C THR A 141 -9.60 -24.05 37.67
N TYR A 142 -8.63 -24.96 37.73
CA TYR A 142 -7.21 -24.63 37.51
C TYR A 142 -6.96 -23.94 36.16
N CYS A 143 -7.53 -24.48 35.07
CA CYS A 143 -7.39 -23.88 33.75
C CYS A 143 -8.03 -22.48 33.69
N ARG A 144 -9.19 -22.26 34.32
CA ARG A 144 -9.86 -20.96 34.37
C ARG A 144 -8.99 -19.91 35.07
N GLU A 145 -8.49 -20.23 36.27
CA GLU A 145 -7.61 -19.33 37.03
C GLU A 145 -6.34 -18.97 36.26
N ARG A 146 -5.73 -19.95 35.59
CA ARG A 146 -4.50 -19.74 34.82
C ARG A 146 -4.73 -18.90 33.56
N VAL A 147 -5.86 -19.09 32.88
CA VAL A 147 -6.28 -18.24 31.75
C VAL A 147 -6.46 -16.80 32.22
N CYS A 148 -7.21 -16.57 33.30
CA CYS A 148 -7.45 -15.22 33.84
C CYS A 148 -6.14 -14.53 34.23
N LYS A 149 -5.29 -15.17 35.04
CA LYS A 149 -3.99 -14.61 35.47
C LYS A 149 -3.07 -14.24 34.30
N LYS A 150 -3.04 -15.05 33.25
CA LYS A 150 -2.16 -14.82 32.09
C LYS A 150 -2.65 -13.68 31.20
N ILE A 151 -3.96 -13.50 31.06
CA ILE A 151 -4.55 -12.38 30.32
C ILE A 151 -4.47 -11.07 31.13
N GLU A 152 -4.70 -11.13 32.43
CA GLU A 152 -4.57 -9.99 33.35
C GLU A 152 -3.14 -9.40 33.32
N ARG A 153 -2.12 -10.27 33.29
CA ARG A 153 -0.70 -9.88 33.13
C ARG A 153 -0.37 -9.17 31.83
N LEU A 154 -1.21 -9.23 30.79
CA LEU A 154 -1.01 -8.43 29.57
C LEU A 154 -1.34 -6.95 29.79
N SER A 155 -2.22 -6.65 30.75
CA SER A 155 -2.68 -5.29 31.07
C SER A 155 -1.76 -4.56 32.06
N LEU A 156 -1.05 -5.32 32.92
CA LEU A 156 -0.20 -4.78 34.01
C LEU A 156 1.02 -3.95 33.56
N PRO A 157 1.77 -4.28 32.49
CA PRO A 157 3.05 -3.61 32.21
C PRO A 157 2.93 -2.19 31.64
N LYS A 158 1.74 -1.75 31.18
CA LYS A 158 1.58 -0.52 30.37
C LYS A 158 0.44 0.42 30.81
N ASN A 159 -0.35 0.08 31.84
CA ASN A 159 -1.61 0.80 32.16
C ASN A 159 -2.49 1.05 30.92
N GLN A 160 -2.44 0.13 29.96
CA GLN A 160 -3.08 0.25 28.65
C GLN A 160 -3.76 -1.06 28.30
N LYS A 161 -4.98 -0.99 27.74
CA LYS A 161 -5.71 -2.18 27.29
C LYS A 161 -4.89 -2.93 26.22
N PRO A 162 -4.67 -4.25 26.35
CA PRO A 162 -3.88 -5.02 25.39
C PRO A 162 -4.56 -5.07 24.03
N THR A 163 -3.77 -5.11 22.96
CA THR A 163 -4.28 -5.16 21.59
C THR A 163 -4.93 -6.50 21.28
N ALA A 164 -5.90 -6.52 20.37
CA ALA A 164 -6.57 -7.76 19.94
C ALA A 164 -5.59 -8.82 19.37
N GLN A 165 -4.42 -8.39 18.88
CA GLN A 165 -3.37 -9.28 18.36
C GLN A 165 -2.57 -9.92 19.50
N GLU A 166 -2.22 -9.16 20.54
CA GLU A 166 -1.57 -9.69 21.75
C GLU A 166 -2.49 -10.71 22.43
N ILE A 167 -3.77 -10.37 22.63
CA ILE A 167 -4.76 -11.27 23.23
C ILE A 167 -4.90 -12.56 22.40
N ALA A 168 -5.03 -12.46 21.07
CA ALA A 168 -5.17 -13.64 20.21
C ALA A 168 -3.92 -14.54 20.22
N THR A 169 -2.73 -13.95 20.34
CA THR A 169 -1.47 -14.70 20.44
C THR A 169 -1.42 -15.46 21.78
N THR A 170 -1.75 -14.79 22.88
CA THR A 170 -1.80 -15.41 24.22
C THR A 170 -2.88 -16.48 24.33
N VAL A 171 -4.06 -16.29 23.73
CA VAL A 171 -5.11 -17.32 23.63
C VAL A 171 -4.59 -18.56 22.90
N THR A 172 -3.80 -18.38 21.84
CA THR A 172 -3.20 -19.49 21.09
C THR A 172 -2.15 -20.25 21.93
N GLN A 173 -1.33 -19.53 22.71
CA GLN A 173 -0.38 -20.14 23.66
C GLN A 173 -1.08 -20.90 24.78
N LEU A 174 -2.11 -20.30 25.40
CA LEU A 174 -2.90 -20.92 26.46
C LEU A 174 -3.60 -22.21 25.99
N ARG A 175 -4.11 -22.19 24.76
CA ARG A 175 -4.67 -23.39 24.11
C ARG A 175 -3.65 -24.52 24.02
N GLN A 176 -2.40 -24.21 23.64
CA GLN A 176 -1.32 -25.19 23.50
C GLN A 176 -0.82 -25.69 24.87
N GLU A 177 -0.61 -24.79 25.83
CA GLU A 177 -0.09 -25.09 27.16
C GLU A 177 -1.06 -25.91 28.02
N LEU A 178 -2.37 -25.61 27.92
CA LEU A 178 -3.39 -26.24 28.76
C LEU A 178 -4.15 -27.35 28.03
N HIS A 179 -3.85 -27.59 26.76
CA HIS A 179 -4.54 -28.57 25.91
C HIS A 179 -6.07 -28.43 25.91
N VAL A 180 -6.57 -27.19 26.03
CA VAL A 180 -8.00 -26.84 26.04
C VAL A 180 -8.47 -26.28 24.69
N THR A 181 -9.78 -26.26 24.46
CA THR A 181 -10.34 -25.69 23.22
C THR A 181 -10.26 -24.16 23.22
N VAL A 182 -10.18 -23.55 22.03
CA VAL A 182 -10.26 -22.08 21.88
C VAL A 182 -11.57 -21.56 22.48
N LYS A 183 -12.66 -22.31 22.32
CA LYS A 183 -13.96 -21.97 22.90
C LYS A 183 -13.87 -21.84 24.42
N PHE A 184 -13.27 -22.82 25.10
CA PHE A 184 -13.11 -22.80 26.56
C PHE A 184 -12.32 -21.57 27.05
N VAL A 185 -11.23 -21.23 26.37
CA VAL A 185 -10.42 -20.05 26.73
C VAL A 185 -11.20 -18.75 26.52
N LEU A 186 -11.90 -18.60 25.39
CA LEU A 186 -12.70 -17.40 25.10
C LEU A 186 -13.89 -17.26 26.05
N ASP A 187 -14.61 -18.35 26.34
CA ASP A 187 -15.73 -18.35 27.28
C ASP A 187 -15.24 -17.95 28.69
N THR A 188 -14.05 -18.41 29.10
CA THR A 188 -13.43 -18.04 30.38
C THR A 188 -13.06 -16.56 30.43
N ILE A 189 -12.48 -16.02 29.36
CA ILE A 189 -12.12 -14.59 29.27
C ILE A 189 -13.38 -13.72 29.29
N ASN A 190 -14.38 -14.07 28.49
CA ASN A 190 -15.60 -13.29 28.32
C ASN A 190 -16.56 -13.38 29.53
N ALA A 191 -16.40 -14.39 30.38
CA ALA A 191 -17.13 -14.52 31.65
C ALA A 191 -16.60 -13.57 32.74
N ASN A 192 -15.38 -13.06 32.61
CA ASN A 192 -14.81 -12.10 33.55
C ASN A 192 -14.93 -10.67 33.00
N PRO A 193 -15.72 -9.78 33.63
CA PRO A 193 -15.94 -8.41 33.15
C PRO A 193 -14.68 -7.53 33.19
N ASP A 194 -13.70 -7.87 34.01
CA ASP A 194 -12.44 -7.12 34.15
C ASP A 194 -11.43 -7.45 33.05
N LEU A 195 -11.69 -8.51 32.26
CA LEU A 195 -10.83 -8.96 31.18
C LEU A 195 -11.30 -8.43 29.82
N PRO A 196 -10.37 -8.23 28.87
CA PRO A 196 -10.71 -7.74 27.54
C PRO A 196 -11.47 -8.79 26.73
N HIS A 197 -12.74 -8.51 26.44
CA HIS A 197 -13.61 -9.39 25.68
C HIS A 197 -13.09 -9.64 24.25
N LEU A 198 -13.08 -10.90 23.81
CA LEU A 198 -12.68 -11.30 22.46
C LEU A 198 -13.69 -12.29 21.87
N SER A 199 -14.30 -11.93 20.73
CA SER A 199 -15.17 -12.85 20.01
C SER A 199 -14.36 -13.89 19.23
N ARG A 200 -14.95 -15.07 19.02
CA ARG A 200 -14.35 -16.14 18.20
C ARG A 200 -14.03 -15.68 16.78
N SER A 201 -14.91 -14.88 16.16
CA SER A 201 -14.68 -14.31 14.83
C SER A 201 -13.48 -13.36 14.83
N ASN A 202 -13.34 -12.51 15.86
CA ASN A 202 -12.22 -11.59 15.98
C ASN A 202 -10.89 -12.33 16.21
N TYR A 203 -10.87 -13.41 17.00
CA TYR A 203 -9.70 -14.29 17.20
C TYR A 203 -9.19 -14.89 15.88
N TYR A 204 -10.07 -15.46 15.06
CA TYR A 204 -9.64 -16.01 13.77
C TYR A 204 -9.31 -14.91 12.76
N TYR A 205 -10.01 -13.78 12.79
CA TYR A 205 -9.70 -12.62 11.96
C TYR A 205 -8.31 -12.04 12.26
N THR A 206 -7.89 -11.99 13.53
CA THR A 206 -6.55 -11.53 13.91
C THR A 206 -5.46 -12.52 13.54
N LEU A 207 -5.71 -13.84 13.64
CA LEU A 207 -4.78 -14.89 13.22
C LEU A 207 -4.63 -15.02 11.70
N THR A 208 -5.70 -14.79 10.95
CA THR A 208 -5.70 -14.82 9.48
C THR A 208 -5.31 -13.49 8.85
N LYS A 209 -5.09 -12.47 9.69
CA LYS A 209 -4.53 -11.20 9.25
C LYS A 209 -3.07 -11.47 8.86
N ASP A 210 -2.86 -11.79 7.58
CA ASP A 210 -1.53 -11.76 6.95
C ASP A 210 -0.81 -10.54 7.49
N ASP A 211 0.44 -10.71 7.91
CA ASP A 211 1.22 -9.58 8.40
C ASP A 211 1.31 -8.56 7.27
N LYS A 212 0.45 -7.54 7.32
CA LYS A 212 0.39 -6.50 6.31
C LYS A 212 1.76 -5.83 6.19
N ASN A 213 2.62 -5.98 7.20
CA ASN A 213 3.99 -5.53 7.20
C ASN A 213 4.84 -6.24 6.14
N LEU A 214 4.83 -7.57 6.05
CA LEU A 214 5.56 -8.34 5.02
C LEU A 214 5.18 -7.88 3.59
N LYS A 215 3.87 -7.73 3.31
CA LYS A 215 3.40 -7.21 1.99
C LYS A 215 3.75 -5.74 1.75
N ASN A 216 4.11 -4.99 2.79
CA ASN A 216 4.51 -3.59 2.68
C ASN A 216 6.03 -3.42 2.66
N GLU A 217 6.84 -4.42 3.02
CA GLU A 217 8.30 -4.28 3.12
C GLU A 217 8.94 -3.80 1.82
N LYS A 218 8.61 -4.44 0.69
CA LYS A 218 9.12 -4.02 -0.63
C LYS A 218 8.76 -2.56 -0.94
N VAL A 219 7.51 -2.17 -0.68
CA VAL A 219 7.03 -0.80 -0.92
C VAL A 219 7.68 0.18 0.05
N MET A 220 7.83 -0.18 1.32
CA MET A 220 8.47 0.64 2.36
C MET A 220 9.94 0.87 2.05
N LYS A 221 10.66 -0.18 1.61
CA LYS A 221 12.05 -0.09 1.17
C LYS A 221 12.18 0.90 0.02
N ARG A 222 11.38 0.74 -1.03
CA ARG A 222 11.43 1.67 -2.18
C ARG A 222 11.03 3.09 -1.82
N ILE A 223 10.02 3.28 -0.95
CA ILE A 223 9.66 4.61 -0.44
C ILE A 223 10.86 5.28 0.24
N LYS A 224 11.64 4.54 1.05
CA LYS A 224 12.85 5.08 1.70
C LYS A 224 13.91 5.46 0.66
N GLU A 225 14.20 4.57 -0.28
CA GLU A 225 15.18 4.85 -1.35
C GLU A 225 14.82 6.11 -2.14
N ILE A 226 13.57 6.23 -2.63
CA ILE A 226 13.09 7.43 -3.35
C ILE A 226 13.19 8.69 -2.46
N PHE A 227 12.91 8.55 -1.17
CA PHE A 227 12.96 9.67 -0.23
C PHE A 227 14.40 10.18 -0.05
N GLU A 228 15.39 9.29 0.05
CA GLU A 228 16.81 9.61 0.13
C GLU A 228 17.35 10.15 -1.21
N GLU A 229 17.01 9.50 -2.34
CA GLU A 229 17.38 9.91 -3.71
C GLU A 229 17.00 11.38 -3.97
N HIS A 230 15.83 11.80 -3.49
CA HIS A 230 15.35 13.17 -3.64
C HIS A 230 15.70 14.08 -2.45
N ARG A 231 16.72 13.74 -1.65
CA ARG A 231 17.21 14.53 -0.50
C ARG A 231 16.08 14.98 0.43
N HIS A 232 15.14 14.09 0.72
CA HIS A 232 13.97 14.31 1.60
C HIS A 232 12.98 15.38 1.11
N ARG A 233 13.07 15.82 -0.15
CA ARG A 233 12.19 16.85 -0.74
C ARG A 233 10.82 16.31 -1.15
N TYR A 234 10.70 15.00 -1.35
CA TYR A 234 9.48 14.38 -1.87
C TYR A 234 8.51 13.98 -0.76
N GLY A 235 7.33 14.60 -0.78
CA GLY A 235 6.18 14.15 0.01
C GLY A 235 5.46 12.96 -0.63
N TYR A 236 4.49 12.39 0.09
CA TYR A 236 3.77 11.18 -0.32
C TYR A 236 3.17 11.25 -1.74
N ARG A 237 2.74 12.42 -2.23
CA ARG A 237 2.20 12.58 -3.59
C ARG A 237 3.26 12.33 -4.66
N ARG A 238 4.45 12.92 -4.52
CA ARG A 238 5.54 12.74 -5.49
C ARG A 238 6.14 11.35 -5.40
N ILE A 239 6.29 10.81 -4.19
CA ILE A 239 6.70 9.41 -4.02
C ILE A 239 5.69 8.47 -4.68
N THR A 240 4.39 8.72 -4.54
CA THR A 240 3.38 7.91 -5.25
C THR A 240 3.55 8.01 -6.77
N ALA A 241 3.77 9.21 -7.30
CA ALA A 241 3.99 9.41 -8.72
C ALA A 241 5.25 8.69 -9.22
N GLN A 242 6.35 8.75 -8.46
CA GLN A 242 7.59 8.06 -8.77
C GLN A 242 7.39 6.53 -8.75
N LEU A 243 6.73 5.99 -7.73
CA LEU A 243 6.36 4.58 -7.66
C LEU A 243 5.51 4.14 -8.87
N HIS A 244 4.59 5.00 -9.34
CA HIS A 244 3.79 4.70 -10.52
C HIS A 244 4.62 4.67 -11.81
N ARG A 245 5.61 5.56 -11.94
CA ARG A 245 6.57 5.55 -13.06
C ARG A 245 7.42 4.28 -13.08
N GLU A 246 7.74 3.74 -11.91
CA GLU A 246 8.45 2.47 -11.73
C GLU A 246 7.53 1.23 -11.85
N GLY A 247 6.26 1.39 -12.28
CA GLY A 247 5.30 0.31 -12.46
C GLY A 247 4.60 -0.17 -11.17
N MET A 248 4.92 0.41 -10.01
CA MET A 248 4.30 0.06 -8.72
C MET A 248 3.01 0.85 -8.48
N ARG A 249 1.86 0.31 -8.90
CA ARG A 249 0.54 0.93 -8.69
C ARG A 249 0.08 0.85 -7.23
N VAL A 250 0.55 1.80 -6.41
CA VAL A 250 0.17 1.93 -4.99
C VAL A 250 -0.72 3.16 -4.79
N ASN A 251 -1.78 3.03 -4.00
CA ASN A 251 -2.65 4.16 -3.66
C ASN A 251 -1.91 5.19 -2.77
N HIS A 252 -2.05 6.49 -3.06
CA HIS A 252 -1.40 7.57 -2.31
C HIS A 252 -1.71 7.57 -0.80
N LYS A 253 -2.90 7.10 -0.38
CA LYS A 253 -3.25 6.95 1.04
C LYS A 253 -2.42 5.87 1.73
N ARG A 254 -2.11 4.78 1.01
CA ARG A 254 -1.23 3.70 1.49
C ARG A 254 0.19 4.23 1.62
N VAL A 255 0.71 4.94 0.62
CA VAL A 255 2.04 5.58 0.68
C VAL A 255 2.12 6.54 1.88
N LYS A 256 1.14 7.44 2.04
CA LYS A 256 1.08 8.37 3.19
C LYS A 256 1.15 7.62 4.53
N ARG A 257 0.33 6.58 4.71
CA ARG A 257 0.32 5.77 5.94
C ARG A 257 1.68 5.11 6.20
N LEU A 258 2.33 4.57 5.16
CA LEU A 258 3.63 3.92 5.30
C LEU A 258 4.75 4.92 5.62
N MET A 259 4.74 6.10 4.99
CA MET A 259 5.69 7.17 5.34
C MET A 259 5.55 7.60 6.81
N VAL A 260 4.30 7.79 7.28
CA VAL A 260 4.04 8.12 8.70
C VAL A 260 4.55 7.01 9.63
N LYS A 261 4.30 5.74 9.28
CA LYS A 261 4.81 4.58 10.04
C LYS A 261 6.35 4.57 10.13
N MET A 262 7.03 5.02 9.08
CA MET A 262 8.49 5.09 9.02
C MET A 262 9.06 6.43 9.50
N HIS A 263 8.23 7.35 9.99
CA HIS A 263 8.61 8.70 10.39
C HIS A 263 9.31 9.50 9.27
N LEU A 264 8.95 9.25 8.01
CA LEU A 264 9.48 9.97 6.85
C LEU A 264 8.62 11.21 6.56
N TYR A 265 9.16 12.38 6.86
CA TYR A 265 8.48 13.66 6.66
C TYR A 265 9.29 14.52 5.70
N ALA A 266 8.69 14.90 4.58
CA ALA A 266 9.35 15.77 3.61
C ALA A 266 9.62 17.16 4.18
N ILE A 267 10.69 17.79 3.69
CA ILE A 267 11.09 19.15 4.08
C ILE A 267 9.90 20.10 3.91
N THR A 268 9.40 20.62 5.02
CA THR A 268 8.25 21.52 5.04
C THR A 268 8.59 22.74 5.88
N ILE A 269 9.26 23.73 5.28
CA ILE A 269 9.54 24.99 5.96
C ILE A 269 8.40 25.96 5.66
N ARG A 270 7.58 26.22 6.66
CA ARG A 270 6.56 27.28 6.64
C ARG A 270 7.17 28.54 7.25
N ARG A 271 8.02 29.24 6.50
CA ARG A 271 8.28 30.66 6.78
C ARG A 271 7.53 31.49 5.76
N ARG A 272 6.53 32.24 6.24
CA ARG A 272 5.92 33.33 5.49
C ARG A 272 6.70 34.59 5.88
N PHE A 273 7.58 35.04 5.00
CA PHE A 273 8.08 36.41 5.11
C PHE A 273 7.11 37.32 4.35
N LYS A 274 6.70 38.41 4.98
CA LYS A 274 6.09 39.54 4.25
C LYS A 274 7.26 40.34 3.67
N TYR A 275 7.37 40.37 2.34
CA TYR A 275 8.34 41.21 1.66
C TYR A 275 7.61 42.39 1.02
N SER A 276 8.15 43.60 1.19
CA SER A 276 7.63 44.84 0.60
C SER A 276 8.83 45.72 0.27
N SER A 277 9.37 45.59 -0.94
CA SER A 277 10.43 46.46 -1.46
C SER A 277 9.83 47.52 -2.39
N TYR A 278 9.43 48.66 -1.84
CA TYR A 278 9.01 49.81 -2.66
C TYR A 278 10.06 50.93 -2.61
N LYS A 279 10.57 51.34 -3.77
CA LYS A 279 11.26 52.62 -3.99
C LYS A 279 10.92 53.17 -5.39
N GLY A 280 9.88 54.00 -5.46
CA GLY A 280 9.59 54.90 -6.59
C GLY A 280 9.25 54.23 -7.93
N THR A 281 9.08 55.06 -8.97
CA THR A 281 8.90 54.68 -10.37
C THR A 281 10.13 55.14 -11.14
N ILE A 282 10.93 54.22 -11.67
CA ILE A 282 12.15 54.51 -12.42
C ILE A 282 12.05 53.83 -13.79
N GLY A 283 11.82 54.58 -14.87
CA GLY A 283 11.91 54.08 -16.26
C GLY A 283 10.58 54.02 -17.04
N LYS A 284 10.62 53.35 -18.20
CA LYS A 284 9.47 53.18 -19.12
C LYS A 284 8.77 51.84 -18.90
N ILE A 285 7.50 51.91 -18.49
CA ILE A 285 6.64 50.75 -18.17
C ILE A 285 5.93 50.21 -19.42
N LYS A 286 5.76 48.88 -19.52
CA LYS A 286 4.98 48.19 -20.58
C LYS A 286 3.67 47.63 -20.03
N SER A 287 2.71 47.38 -20.92
CA SER A 287 1.41 46.79 -20.56
C SER A 287 1.54 45.32 -20.14
N ASN A 288 0.64 44.86 -19.27
CA ASN A 288 0.56 43.45 -18.87
C ASN A 288 -0.18 42.64 -19.95
N LEU A 289 0.59 41.90 -20.76
CA LEU A 289 0.08 41.04 -21.84
C LEU A 289 -0.39 39.67 -21.33
N ILE A 290 0.20 39.16 -20.23
CA ILE A 290 -0.10 37.84 -19.68
C ILE A 290 -1.47 37.79 -18.99
N LYS A 291 -1.86 38.86 -18.27
CA LYS A 291 -3.15 38.95 -17.56
C LYS A 291 -3.48 37.70 -16.72
N ARG A 292 -2.46 37.07 -16.11
CA ARG A 292 -2.52 35.83 -15.31
C ARG A 292 -2.81 34.54 -16.10
N HIS A 293 -2.80 34.58 -17.43
CA HIS A 293 -2.75 33.40 -18.29
C HIS A 293 -1.30 32.92 -18.43
N PHE A 294 -0.79 32.34 -17.33
CA PHE A 294 0.61 31.96 -17.20
C PHE A 294 1.04 30.80 -18.10
N ALA A 295 0.12 29.91 -18.42
CA ALA A 295 0.43 28.72 -19.19
C ALA A 295 0.55 29.05 -20.69
N ALA A 296 1.68 28.71 -21.28
CA ALA A 296 1.81 28.60 -22.73
C ALA A 296 1.48 27.18 -23.18
N ILE A 297 0.92 27.04 -24.39
CA ILE A 297 0.59 25.73 -24.97
C ILE A 297 1.85 25.05 -25.52
N ILE A 298 2.79 25.86 -26.05
CA ILE A 298 4.03 25.42 -26.69
C ILE A 298 5.21 26.10 -25.96
N PRO A 299 6.37 25.43 -25.81
CA PRO A 299 7.58 26.03 -25.28
C PRO A 299 7.98 27.31 -26.04
N ASP A 300 8.69 28.20 -25.36
CA ASP A 300 9.28 29.42 -25.93
C ASP A 300 8.25 30.40 -26.50
N ARG A 301 7.02 30.37 -25.96
CA ARG A 301 5.98 31.37 -26.24
C ARG A 301 5.83 32.40 -25.14
N HIS A 302 5.98 32.00 -23.89
CA HIS A 302 6.03 32.90 -22.74
C HIS A 302 7.26 32.58 -21.90
N TRP A 303 8.12 33.56 -21.67
CA TRP A 303 9.22 33.48 -20.72
C TRP A 303 8.96 34.40 -19.54
N TYR A 304 9.36 33.97 -18.35
CA TYR A 304 9.20 34.70 -17.10
C TYR A 304 10.56 34.89 -16.45
N SER A 305 10.80 36.08 -15.88
CA SER A 305 12.03 36.35 -15.15
C SER A 305 11.79 37.34 -14.02
N ASP A 306 12.48 37.08 -12.91
CA ASP A 306 12.54 37.94 -11.73
C ASP A 306 13.91 37.69 -11.03
N ILE A 307 14.32 38.56 -10.11
CA ILE A 307 15.57 38.43 -9.37
C ILE A 307 15.28 38.12 -7.91
N THR A 308 15.91 37.06 -7.40
CA THR A 308 15.89 36.74 -5.97
C THR A 308 17.27 36.87 -5.35
N GLU A 309 17.32 37.33 -4.09
CA GLU A 309 18.55 37.37 -3.28
C GLU A 309 18.61 36.22 -2.26
N PHE A 310 19.83 35.76 -1.99
CA PHE A 310 20.22 34.85 -0.92
C PHE A 310 21.24 35.57 -0.02
N HIS A 311 21.15 35.35 1.29
CA HIS A 311 22.00 36.02 2.28
C HIS A 311 22.79 34.99 3.07
N LEU A 312 24.12 35.04 2.99
CA LEU A 312 25.00 34.13 3.71
C LEU A 312 26.15 34.93 4.33
N ASN A 313 26.34 34.82 5.65
CA ASN A 313 27.46 35.43 6.38
C ASN A 313 27.66 36.95 6.11
N GLY A 314 26.57 37.70 5.88
CA GLY A 314 26.63 39.13 5.58
C GLY A 314 26.81 39.48 4.09
N GLU A 315 27.09 38.48 3.25
CA GLU A 315 27.17 38.62 1.79
C GLU A 315 25.83 38.28 1.12
N LYS A 316 25.65 38.79 -0.10
CA LYS A 316 24.45 38.58 -0.92
C LYS A 316 24.79 37.89 -2.24
N LEU A 317 23.95 36.94 -2.64
CA LEU A 317 23.98 36.31 -3.96
C LEU A 317 22.64 36.54 -4.65
N TYR A 318 22.67 37.11 -5.84
CA TYR A 318 21.50 37.37 -6.67
C TYR A 318 21.39 36.31 -7.75
N LEU A 319 20.20 35.73 -7.91
CA LEU A 319 19.87 34.79 -8.97
C LEU A 319 18.86 35.44 -9.91
N SER A 320 19.17 35.45 -11.21
CA SER A 320 18.28 35.87 -12.30
C SER A 320 18.03 34.68 -13.22
N PRO A 321 16.88 33.99 -13.13
CA PRO A 321 16.49 32.89 -14.01
C PRO A 321 15.53 33.34 -15.11
N VAL A 322 15.51 32.59 -16.22
CA VAL A 322 14.44 32.59 -17.22
C VAL A 322 13.66 31.29 -17.11
N MET A 323 12.35 31.37 -16.86
CA MET A 323 11.45 30.22 -16.84
C MET A 323 10.56 30.19 -18.08
N ASP A 324 10.44 29.02 -18.72
CA ASP A 324 9.46 28.79 -19.78
C ASP A 324 8.05 28.55 -19.21
N GLY A 325 7.04 29.25 -19.74
CA GLY A 325 5.64 29.19 -19.27
C GLY A 325 4.90 27.89 -19.60
N CYS A 326 5.38 27.10 -20.57
CA CYS A 326 4.76 25.83 -20.95
C CYS A 326 5.27 24.69 -20.06
N SER A 327 6.58 24.50 -20.03
CA SER A 327 7.27 23.40 -19.35
C SER A 327 7.68 23.73 -17.92
N GLN A 328 7.71 25.01 -17.55
CA GLN A 328 8.27 25.49 -16.28
C GLN A 328 9.75 25.11 -16.10
N GLU A 329 10.47 24.87 -17.20
CA GLU A 329 11.93 24.69 -17.26
C GLU A 329 12.61 26.03 -16.95
N ILE A 330 13.66 26.02 -16.14
CA ILE A 330 14.60 27.14 -16.08
C ILE A 330 15.52 27.03 -17.30
N VAL A 331 15.24 27.84 -18.32
CA VAL A 331 15.91 27.82 -19.63
C VAL A 331 17.37 28.24 -19.49
N ALA A 332 17.59 29.35 -18.78
CA ALA A 332 18.90 29.89 -18.47
C ALA A 332 18.85 30.62 -17.12
N TYR A 333 20.01 30.87 -16.52
CA TYR A 333 20.12 31.67 -15.31
C TYR A 333 21.55 32.20 -15.14
N THR A 334 21.69 33.29 -14.38
CA THR A 334 22.99 33.84 -13.96
C THR A 334 22.98 34.13 -12.46
N LEU A 335 24.16 34.00 -11.86
CA LEU A 335 24.43 34.34 -10.46
C LEU A 335 25.39 35.52 -10.40
N SER A 336 25.17 36.41 -9.44
CA SER A 336 26.02 37.59 -9.24
C SER A 336 26.05 37.96 -7.76
N ARG A 337 27.20 38.44 -7.27
CA ARG A 337 27.31 39.01 -5.91
C ARG A 337 26.73 40.43 -5.80
N HIS A 338 26.43 41.06 -6.93
CA HIS A 338 25.87 42.41 -7.01
C HIS A 338 24.68 42.48 -7.99
N PRO A 339 23.64 43.27 -7.71
CA PRO A 339 22.50 43.43 -8.60
C PRO A 339 22.84 44.41 -9.73
N VAL A 340 23.54 43.93 -10.76
CA VAL A 340 24.02 44.73 -11.89
C VAL A 340 23.28 44.37 -13.18
N LEU A 341 23.08 45.34 -14.07
CA LEU A 341 22.40 45.13 -15.35
C LEU A 341 23.07 44.01 -16.18
N LYS A 342 24.40 43.93 -16.12
CA LYS A 342 25.19 42.90 -16.82
C LYS A 342 24.68 41.49 -16.52
N GLN A 343 24.26 41.21 -15.28
CA GLN A 343 23.72 39.90 -14.89
C GLN A 343 22.52 39.49 -15.76
N VAL A 344 21.60 40.42 -16.00
CA VAL A 344 20.37 40.19 -16.77
C VAL A 344 20.67 40.11 -18.27
N MET A 345 21.59 40.93 -18.77
CA MET A 345 22.02 40.88 -20.16
C MET A 345 22.72 39.54 -20.48
N ASP A 346 23.66 39.11 -19.64
CA ASP A 346 24.34 37.81 -19.77
C ASP A 346 23.34 36.64 -19.71
N MET A 347 22.30 36.76 -18.87
CA MET A 347 21.22 35.78 -18.77
C MET A 347 20.40 35.68 -20.07
N LEU A 348 20.07 36.82 -20.69
CA LEU A 348 19.37 36.85 -21.97
C LEU A 348 20.21 36.21 -23.09
N ASP A 349 21.51 36.50 -23.13
CA ASP A 349 22.43 35.92 -24.12
C ASP A 349 22.56 34.40 -23.95
N LEU A 350 22.62 33.90 -22.71
CA LEU A 350 22.60 32.46 -22.43
C LEU A 350 21.28 31.81 -22.87
N ALA A 351 20.14 32.47 -22.61
CA ALA A 351 18.84 31.98 -23.03
C ALA A 351 18.72 31.89 -24.55
N TYR A 352 19.16 32.94 -25.26
CA TYR A 352 19.14 33.00 -26.72
C TYR A 352 20.08 31.98 -27.37
N LYS A 353 21.29 31.79 -26.84
CA LYS A 353 22.22 30.75 -27.32
C LYS A 353 21.61 29.36 -27.28
N LYS A 354 20.83 29.06 -26.24
CA LYS A 354 20.16 27.76 -26.08
C LYS A 354 18.87 27.67 -26.90
N HIS A 355 18.18 28.79 -27.12
CA HIS A 355 16.91 28.88 -27.83
C HIS A 355 16.92 30.09 -28.78
N PRO A 356 17.37 29.94 -30.03
CA PRO A 356 17.51 31.08 -30.94
C PRO A 356 16.18 31.55 -31.57
N ALA A 357 15.16 30.68 -31.62
CA ALA A 357 13.89 30.97 -32.27
C ALA A 357 12.90 31.71 -31.35
N LEU A 358 13.16 33.00 -31.07
CA LEU A 358 12.38 33.79 -30.11
C LEU A 358 11.29 34.68 -30.72
N ASN A 359 11.08 34.62 -32.04
CA ASN A 359 10.09 35.45 -32.71
C ASN A 359 8.67 35.18 -32.18
N GLY A 360 8.04 36.25 -31.68
CA GLY A 360 6.70 36.18 -31.09
C GLY A 360 6.68 35.65 -29.65
N LEU A 361 7.84 35.49 -29.00
CA LEU A 361 7.94 35.26 -27.56
C LEU A 361 7.43 36.49 -26.79
N ILE A 362 6.68 36.26 -25.72
CA ILE A 362 6.40 37.28 -24.70
C ILE A 362 7.35 37.06 -23.52
N PHE A 363 8.13 38.08 -23.17
CA PHE A 363 8.99 38.06 -22.00
C PHE A 363 8.35 38.88 -20.88
N HIS A 364 7.89 38.20 -19.82
CA HIS A 364 7.17 38.78 -18.70
C HIS A 364 8.08 38.97 -17.49
N THR A 365 8.10 40.18 -16.94
CA THR A 365 8.89 40.53 -15.75
C THR A 365 8.10 41.39 -14.78
N ASP A 366 8.66 41.62 -13.60
CA ASP A 366 8.23 42.72 -12.75
C ASP A 366 8.64 44.10 -13.33
N GLN A 367 8.40 45.16 -12.55
CA GLN A 367 8.81 46.53 -12.89
C GLN A 367 10.18 46.89 -12.30
N GLY A 368 11.08 45.92 -12.10
CA GLY A 368 12.45 46.18 -11.66
C GLY A 368 13.21 47.09 -12.64
N TRP A 369 14.11 47.93 -12.10
CA TRP A 369 14.85 48.93 -12.89
C TRP A 369 15.63 48.30 -14.05
N GLN A 370 16.17 47.09 -13.84
CA GLN A 370 16.89 46.31 -14.86
C GLN A 370 16.05 46.02 -16.10
N TYR A 371 14.74 45.75 -15.93
CA TYR A 371 13.83 45.43 -17.02
C TYR A 371 13.26 46.67 -17.70
N GLN A 372 13.33 47.82 -17.03
CA GLN A 372 12.99 49.13 -17.61
C GLN A 372 14.17 49.77 -18.35
N HIS A 373 15.37 49.20 -18.24
CA HIS A 373 16.58 49.76 -18.84
C HIS A 373 16.56 49.69 -20.37
N ALA A 374 17.07 50.73 -21.04
CA ALA A 374 17.04 50.85 -22.50
C ALA A 374 17.74 49.69 -23.22
N ALA A 375 18.89 49.24 -22.69
CA ALA A 375 19.63 48.10 -23.26
C ALA A 375 18.82 46.80 -23.25
N PHE A 376 18.07 46.53 -22.18
CA PHE A 376 17.20 45.37 -22.07
C PHE A 376 16.05 45.44 -23.08
N GLN A 377 15.39 46.61 -23.16
CA GLN A 377 14.30 46.84 -24.13
C GLN A 377 14.79 46.76 -25.58
N ALA A 378 15.99 47.27 -25.87
CA ALA A 378 16.61 47.18 -27.18
C ALA A 378 16.94 45.73 -27.55
N TRP A 379 17.50 44.96 -26.62
CA TRP A 379 17.78 43.54 -26.84
C TRP A 379 16.51 42.77 -27.18
N LEU A 380 15.42 42.95 -26.42
CA LEU A 380 14.14 42.28 -26.70
C LEU A 380 13.60 42.65 -28.09
N LYS A 381 13.63 43.94 -28.43
CA LYS A 381 13.16 44.44 -29.72
C LYS A 381 13.98 43.84 -30.88
N ASN A 382 15.30 43.79 -30.75
CA ASN A 382 16.20 43.27 -31.78
C ASN A 382 16.03 41.77 -32.05
N HIS A 383 15.50 41.02 -31.07
CA HIS A 383 15.25 39.59 -31.20
C HIS A 383 13.76 39.24 -31.41
N GLY A 384 12.91 40.22 -31.74
CA GLY A 384 11.49 39.99 -32.02
C GLY A 384 10.66 39.57 -30.78
N VAL A 385 11.14 39.90 -29.58
CA VAL A 385 10.52 39.54 -28.31
C VAL A 385 9.65 40.68 -27.79
N SER A 386 8.41 40.36 -27.42
CA SER A 386 7.47 41.32 -26.85
C SER A 386 7.62 41.39 -25.34
N GLN A 387 7.97 42.57 -24.81
CA GLN A 387 8.04 42.77 -23.37
C GLN A 387 6.64 42.90 -22.76
N SER A 388 6.40 42.19 -21.66
CA SER A 388 5.26 42.36 -20.78
C SER A 388 5.75 42.65 -19.37
N MET A 389 5.09 43.56 -18.65
CA MET A 389 5.42 43.82 -17.24
C MET A 389 4.20 43.59 -16.34
N SER A 390 4.42 43.09 -15.13
CA SER A 390 3.41 42.98 -14.10
C SER A 390 2.93 44.37 -13.62
N ARG A 391 1.76 44.43 -13.00
CA ARG A 391 1.29 45.68 -12.38
C ARG A 391 2.06 45.93 -11.08
N LYS A 392 2.38 47.20 -10.82
CA LYS A 392 3.06 47.64 -9.60
C LYS A 392 2.33 47.11 -8.35
N GLY A 393 3.07 46.43 -7.47
CA GLY A 393 2.55 45.93 -6.18
C GLY A 393 1.59 44.74 -6.28
N ASN A 394 1.52 44.04 -7.42
CA ASN A 394 0.62 42.91 -7.63
C ASN A 394 1.38 41.58 -7.78
N SER A 395 1.69 40.93 -6.65
CA SER A 395 2.37 39.61 -6.60
C SER A 395 1.66 38.53 -7.41
N LEU A 396 0.33 38.64 -7.56
CA LEU A 396 -0.47 37.67 -8.32
C LEU A 396 -0.13 37.67 -9.81
N ASP A 397 0.46 38.75 -10.34
CA ASP A 397 0.85 38.84 -11.74
C ASP A 397 2.22 38.18 -12.00
N ASP A 398 3.00 37.84 -10.96
CA ASP A 398 4.32 37.16 -11.06
C ASP A 398 4.36 35.80 -10.33
N GLY A 399 3.18 35.18 -10.17
CA GLY A 399 3.03 33.98 -9.34
C GLY A 399 3.87 32.76 -9.77
N LEU A 400 4.33 32.69 -11.03
CA LEU A 400 5.22 31.62 -11.48
C LEU A 400 6.62 31.74 -10.88
N MET A 401 7.25 32.92 -10.96
CA MET A 401 8.58 33.13 -10.42
C MET A 401 8.58 33.11 -8.90
N GLU A 402 7.59 33.75 -8.26
CA GLU A 402 7.42 33.66 -6.81
C GLU A 402 7.27 32.19 -6.34
N GLY A 403 6.48 31.41 -7.08
CA GLY A 403 6.29 29.98 -6.83
C GLY A 403 7.59 29.19 -6.94
N PHE A 404 8.40 29.48 -7.97
CA PHE A 404 9.72 28.87 -8.15
C PHE A 404 10.69 29.23 -7.02
N PHE A 405 10.84 30.51 -6.70
CA PHE A 405 11.74 30.95 -5.63
C PHE A 405 11.33 30.40 -4.27
N GLY A 406 10.02 30.38 -3.98
CA GLY A 406 9.50 29.78 -2.75
C GLY A 406 9.78 28.27 -2.66
N ILE A 407 9.82 27.57 -3.78
CA ILE A 407 10.22 26.15 -3.85
C ILE A 407 11.72 25.99 -3.65
N LEU A 408 12.53 26.70 -4.43
CA LEU A 408 14.00 26.67 -4.40
C LEU A 408 14.51 26.96 -2.98
N LYS A 409 14.09 28.09 -2.40
CA LYS A 409 14.54 28.50 -1.07
C LYS A 409 14.09 27.52 0.02
N ARG A 410 12.87 26.98 -0.05
CA ARG A 410 12.38 26.01 0.94
C ARG A 410 13.09 24.66 0.86
N GLU A 411 13.39 24.18 -0.33
CA GLU A 411 13.94 22.83 -0.55
C GLU A 411 15.48 22.79 -0.48
N MET A 412 16.17 23.94 -0.53
CA MET A 412 17.64 24.01 -0.59
C MET A 412 18.27 24.97 0.42
N PHE A 413 17.62 26.09 0.75
CA PHE A 413 18.29 27.19 1.47
C PHE A 413 17.83 27.35 2.92
N TYR A 414 16.53 27.55 3.13
CA TYR A 414 15.99 27.77 4.46
C TYR A 414 16.24 26.56 5.35
N GLY A 415 16.69 26.79 6.58
CA GLY A 415 17.09 25.75 7.53
C GLY A 415 18.46 25.14 7.27
N PHE A 416 19.05 25.38 6.10
CA PHE A 416 20.37 24.90 5.69
C PHE A 416 21.39 26.03 5.55
N GLU A 417 21.05 27.26 5.97
CA GLU A 417 21.94 28.41 5.77
C GLU A 417 23.31 28.18 6.43
N LYS A 418 23.34 27.50 7.59
CA LYS A 418 24.57 27.18 8.33
C LYS A 418 25.40 26.05 7.72
N THR A 419 24.86 25.29 6.76
CA THR A 419 25.62 24.22 6.10
C THR A 419 26.55 24.74 5.03
N PHE A 420 26.30 25.95 4.52
CA PHE A 420 27.15 26.63 3.56
C PHE A 420 28.20 27.45 4.32
N LYS A 421 29.48 27.13 4.13
CA LYS A 421 30.61 27.86 4.72
C LYS A 421 31.00 29.06 3.87
N THR A 422 30.86 28.94 2.55
CA THR A 422 31.29 29.96 1.59
C THR A 422 30.18 30.30 0.58
N MET A 423 30.31 31.47 -0.06
CA MET A 423 29.41 31.88 -1.15
C MET A 423 29.51 30.96 -2.36
N ASP A 424 30.69 30.40 -2.63
CA ASP A 424 30.90 29.51 -3.77
C ASP A 424 30.20 28.16 -3.56
N GLU A 425 30.15 27.64 -2.32
CA GLU A 425 29.35 26.47 -1.97
C GLU A 425 27.84 26.71 -2.19
N LEU A 426 27.34 27.90 -1.83
CA LEU A 426 25.95 28.28 -2.06
C LEU A 426 25.65 28.41 -3.56
N GLU A 427 26.54 29.05 -4.32
CA GLU A 427 26.43 29.15 -5.78
C GLU A 427 26.37 27.76 -6.43
N GLN A 428 27.27 26.86 -6.04
CA GLN A 428 27.28 25.49 -6.54
C GLN A 428 25.98 24.74 -6.18
N ALA A 429 25.47 24.90 -4.96
CA ALA A 429 24.23 24.28 -4.54
C ALA A 429 23.01 24.79 -5.33
N ILE A 430 22.97 26.09 -5.69
CA ILE A 430 21.93 26.64 -6.57
C ILE A 430 22.00 26.03 -7.96
N LYS A 431 23.22 25.90 -8.53
CA LYS A 431 23.42 25.27 -9.85
C LYS A 431 22.93 23.82 -9.85
N GLU A 432 23.33 23.04 -8.85
CA GLU A 432 22.86 21.66 -8.65
C GLU A 432 21.35 21.58 -8.47
N TYR A 433 20.75 22.50 -7.70
CA TYR A 433 19.32 22.51 -7.51
C TYR A 433 18.57 22.82 -8.80
N ILE A 434 19.03 23.77 -9.61
CA ILE A 434 18.38 24.09 -10.89
C ILE A 434 18.45 22.89 -11.84
N HIS A 435 19.58 22.19 -11.88
CA HIS A 435 19.71 20.94 -12.62
C HIS A 435 18.68 19.90 -12.12
N TYR A 436 18.67 19.63 -10.81
CA TYR A 436 17.69 18.74 -10.18
C TYR A 436 16.23 19.15 -10.49
N TYR A 437 15.93 20.44 -10.42
CA TYR A 437 14.61 20.99 -10.67
C TYR A 437 14.14 20.72 -12.11
N ASN A 438 15.04 20.85 -13.09
CA ASN A 438 14.72 20.64 -14.50
C ASN A 438 14.68 19.15 -14.90
N HIS A 439 15.59 18.32 -14.34
CA HIS A 439 15.83 16.96 -14.81
C HIS A 439 15.19 15.86 -13.96
N ASP A 440 15.09 16.04 -12.64
CA ASP A 440 14.69 14.99 -11.71
C ASP A 440 13.38 15.31 -10.97
N ARG A 441 13.08 16.60 -10.79
CA ARG A 441 11.97 17.04 -9.94
C ARG A 441 10.64 16.98 -10.67
N ILE A 442 9.84 16.00 -10.31
CA ILE A 442 8.50 15.78 -10.82
C ILE A 442 7.50 16.85 -10.35
N LYS A 443 6.66 17.32 -11.28
CA LYS A 443 5.61 18.30 -11.00
C LYS A 443 4.23 17.75 -11.38
N THR A 444 3.30 17.82 -10.44
CA THR A 444 1.92 17.36 -10.66
C THR A 444 1.20 18.18 -11.73
N VAL A 445 1.48 19.49 -11.82
CA VAL A 445 0.96 20.37 -12.88
C VAL A 445 1.42 19.90 -14.27
N LEU A 446 2.60 19.29 -14.36
CA LEU A 446 3.17 18.73 -15.58
C LEU A 446 2.86 17.24 -15.75
N LYS A 447 1.71 16.79 -15.23
CA LYS A 447 1.26 15.38 -15.29
C LYS A 447 2.30 14.39 -14.76
N ASN A 448 3.01 14.78 -13.71
CA ASN A 448 4.08 14.00 -13.08
C ASN A 448 5.34 13.77 -13.94
N HIS A 449 5.60 14.66 -14.89
CA HIS A 449 6.88 14.75 -15.59
C HIS A 449 7.79 15.79 -14.93
N THR A 450 9.07 15.72 -15.23
CA THR A 450 10.02 16.80 -14.96
C THR A 450 9.85 17.91 -16.01
N PRO A 451 10.32 19.14 -15.75
CA PRO A 451 10.22 20.22 -16.74
C PRO A 451 10.74 19.85 -18.13
N ILE A 452 11.92 19.22 -18.20
CA ILE A 452 12.51 18.83 -19.48
C ILE A 452 11.73 17.69 -20.16
N GLU A 453 11.30 16.67 -19.40
CA GLU A 453 10.46 15.60 -19.94
C GLU A 453 9.15 16.15 -20.53
N TYR A 454 8.52 17.10 -19.83
CA TYR A 454 7.29 17.72 -20.30
C TYR A 454 7.54 18.55 -21.56
N ARG A 455 8.62 19.33 -21.61
CA ARG A 455 9.02 20.06 -22.81
C ARG A 455 9.18 19.11 -24.00
N ASN A 456 9.95 18.04 -23.85
CA ASN A 456 10.19 17.07 -24.91
C ASN A 456 8.88 16.39 -25.37
N MET A 457 8.00 16.06 -24.43
CA MET A 457 6.68 15.51 -24.76
C MET A 457 5.83 16.49 -25.59
N VAL A 458 5.84 17.78 -25.27
CA VAL A 458 5.08 18.80 -26.01
C VAL A 458 5.68 19.02 -27.40
N LEU A 459 7.00 19.13 -27.50
CA LEU A 459 7.69 19.29 -28.79
C LEU A 459 7.43 18.11 -29.72
N ASN A 460 7.52 16.87 -29.21
CA ASN A 460 7.24 15.67 -30.01
C ASN A 460 5.78 15.61 -30.51
N LYS A 461 4.83 16.17 -29.75
CA LYS A 461 3.42 16.25 -30.16
C LYS A 461 3.13 17.38 -31.14
N ALA A 462 3.97 18.40 -31.21
CA ALA A 462 3.82 19.51 -32.14
C ALA A 462 4.38 19.18 -33.54
N VAL A 463 5.24 18.15 -33.62
CA VAL A 463 5.87 17.67 -34.87
C VAL A 463 5.04 16.55 -35.54
N GLN A 464 4.09 15.95 -34.82
CA GLN A 464 3.08 15.02 -35.34
C GLN A 464 1.81 15.77 -35.72
#